data_AF-A0A937Z018-F1
#
_entry.id   AF-A0A937Z018-F1
#
_cell.length_a   1.000
_cell.length_b   1.000
_cell.length_c   1.000
_cell.angle_alpha   90.00
_cell.angle_beta   90.00
_cell.angle_gamma   90.00
#
_symmetry.space_group_name_H-M   'P 1'
#
loop_
_entity.id
_entity.type
_entity.pdbx_description
1 polymer ?
#
loop_
_entity_poly.entity_id
_entity_poly.type
_entity_poly.pdbx_seq_one_letter_code
_entity_poly.pdbx_strand_id
1 'polypeptide(L)'
;MPVWWVMAMTMTSGTNAGAAEPATFYVSPQGNDAWSGLLPEPNATQTDGPLATLVAARDAARKVGADQPRRIAIRGGEYFLDEPLALGPEDSNLTIEAATDPVKAELLDVSGARGGAAPTELVTLYGGQPVTGWKPDGDQFWSAELPEVAAGTWDFRMLVVNGRFGKRARLPAEGYFTHRTEFNVPWMSTTGGGWQRKPTEDELTTMQYRAEDLGPWLDLKNAEITVYHMWDESVVGVKSLDPATQIIRFSNPGGHPPGAFGVR
;
A
#
# COMPACT_ATOMS: atom_id res chain seq x y z
N MET A 1 69.93 35.86 20.19
CA MET A 1 69.70 35.89 18.73
C MET A 1 68.78 34.71 18.39
N PRO A 2 67.52 34.91 17.97
CA PRO A 2 66.70 33.81 17.50
C PRO A 2 66.75 33.71 15.97
N VAL A 3 66.94 32.48 15.49
CA VAL A 3 66.91 32.08 14.08
C VAL A 3 65.45 31.87 13.68
N TRP A 4 65.04 32.45 12.55
CA TRP A 4 63.72 32.24 11.95
C TRP A 4 63.84 31.24 10.80
N TRP A 5 62.99 30.21 10.80
CA TRP A 5 62.80 29.32 9.66
C TRP A 5 61.59 29.77 8.84
N VAL A 6 61.76 29.85 7.53
CA VAL A 6 60.66 30.05 6.57
C VAL A 6 60.27 28.69 6.01
N MET A 7 59.03 28.27 6.25
CA MET A 7 58.45 27.09 5.64
C MET A 7 57.73 27.53 4.35
N ALA A 8 58.26 27.11 3.20
CA ALA A 8 57.60 27.35 1.92
C ALA A 8 56.44 26.35 1.76
N MET A 9 55.21 26.86 1.72
CA MET A 9 54.00 26.08 1.51
C MET A 9 53.65 26.14 0.02
N THR A 10 53.90 25.05 -0.70
CA THR A 10 53.50 24.89 -2.10
C THR A 10 52.00 24.67 -2.18
N MET A 11 51.26 25.68 -2.64
CA MET A 11 49.83 25.53 -2.97
C MET A 11 49.68 24.76 -4.28
N THR A 12 49.30 23.50 -4.17
CA THR A 12 48.83 22.73 -5.33
C THR A 12 47.37 23.08 -5.56
N SER A 13 47.09 23.84 -6.62
CA SER A 13 45.74 24.17 -7.06
C SER A 13 45.09 22.92 -7.64
N GLY A 14 44.36 22.17 -6.82
CA GLY A 14 43.46 21.12 -7.30
C GLY A 14 42.25 21.77 -7.94
N THR A 15 42.10 21.62 -9.25
CA THR A 15 40.84 21.89 -9.95
C THR A 15 39.81 20.86 -9.47
N ASN A 16 38.94 21.26 -8.54
CA ASN A 16 37.70 20.55 -8.29
C ASN A 16 36.84 20.68 -9.56
N ALA A 17 36.75 19.62 -10.35
CA ALA A 17 35.67 19.45 -11.30
C ALA A 17 34.37 19.40 -10.50
N GLY A 18 33.61 20.50 -10.48
CA GLY A 18 32.30 20.52 -9.86
C GLY A 18 31.44 19.46 -10.54
N ALA A 19 30.94 18.50 -9.76
CA ALA A 19 29.91 17.58 -10.23
C ALA A 19 28.74 18.42 -10.75
N ALA A 20 28.30 18.18 -11.98
CA ALA A 20 27.12 18.84 -12.52
C ALA A 20 25.92 18.52 -11.62
N GLU A 21 25.13 19.55 -11.30
CA GLU A 21 23.90 19.38 -10.53
C GLU A 21 23.00 18.34 -11.21
N PRO A 22 22.43 17.38 -10.45
CA PRO A 22 21.59 16.34 -11.01
C PRO A 22 20.40 16.95 -11.76
N ALA A 23 20.08 16.40 -12.93
CA ALA A 23 18.86 16.77 -13.63
C ALA A 23 17.66 16.47 -12.72
N THR A 24 16.97 17.52 -12.29
CA THR A 24 15.85 17.44 -11.34
C THR A 24 14.52 17.60 -12.07
N PHE A 25 13.65 16.63 -11.89
CA PHE A 25 12.26 16.64 -12.34
C PHE A 25 11.34 16.81 -11.15
N TYR A 26 10.30 17.62 -11.30
CA TYR A 26 9.33 17.91 -10.26
C TYR A 26 8.00 17.25 -10.57
N VAL A 27 7.35 16.71 -9.56
CA VAL A 27 6.02 16.09 -9.65
C VAL A 27 5.08 16.81 -8.69
N SER A 28 3.87 17.18 -9.12
CA SER A 28 2.89 17.91 -8.31
C SER A 28 1.46 17.46 -8.63
N PRO A 29 0.52 17.43 -7.66
CA PRO A 29 -0.89 17.14 -7.97
C PRO A 29 -1.54 18.21 -8.88
N GLN A 30 -0.93 19.40 -8.97
CA GLN A 30 -1.31 20.47 -9.90
C GLN A 30 -0.45 20.50 -11.18
N GLY A 31 0.38 19.48 -11.39
CA GLY A 31 1.25 19.36 -12.55
C GLY A 31 0.52 18.97 -13.84
N ASN A 32 1.29 18.87 -14.92
CA ASN A 32 0.79 18.42 -16.23
C ASN A 32 1.87 17.59 -16.94
N ASP A 33 1.53 16.38 -17.37
CA ASP A 33 2.47 15.46 -18.02
C ASP A 33 2.92 15.89 -19.43
N ALA A 34 2.29 16.94 -19.99
CA ALA A 34 2.75 17.61 -21.21
C ALA A 34 3.87 18.64 -20.96
N TRP A 35 4.15 19.01 -19.70
CA TRP A 35 5.23 19.91 -19.34
C TRP A 35 6.58 19.19 -19.28
N SER A 36 7.67 19.95 -19.18
CA SER A 36 9.02 19.38 -19.10
C SER A 36 9.29 18.69 -17.77
N GLY A 37 8.63 19.15 -16.70
CA GLY A 37 8.94 18.74 -15.32
C GLY A 37 10.17 19.42 -14.74
N LEU A 38 10.86 20.31 -15.45
CA LEU A 38 12.11 20.91 -14.97
C LEU A 38 11.90 22.12 -14.05
N LEU A 39 10.66 22.60 -13.93
CA LEU A 39 10.31 23.73 -13.06
C LEU A 39 9.54 23.23 -11.83
N PRO A 40 9.90 23.70 -10.62
CA PRO A 40 9.18 23.31 -9.40
C PRO A 40 7.75 23.84 -9.34
N GLU A 41 7.48 24.94 -10.05
CA GLU A 41 6.19 25.63 -10.13
C GLU A 41 5.84 25.91 -11.60
N PRO A 42 4.56 26.01 -11.96
CA PRO A 42 4.15 26.47 -13.28
C PRO A 42 4.75 27.83 -13.62
N ASN A 43 5.22 28.00 -14.85
CA ASN A 43 5.65 29.31 -15.34
C ASN A 43 4.45 30.28 -15.45
N ALA A 44 4.72 31.57 -15.59
CA ALA A 44 3.69 32.61 -15.59
C ALA A 44 2.62 32.43 -16.70
N THR A 45 2.99 31.78 -17.81
CA THR A 45 2.11 31.51 -18.94
C THR A 45 1.44 30.13 -18.88
N GLN A 46 1.69 29.32 -17.85
CA GLN A 46 1.21 27.95 -17.68
C GLN A 46 1.53 27.02 -18.87
N THR A 47 2.66 27.26 -19.53
CA THR A 47 3.14 26.44 -20.66
C THR A 47 4.19 25.42 -20.25
N ASP A 48 4.72 25.53 -19.03
CA ASP A 48 5.68 24.60 -18.46
C ASP A 48 5.58 24.62 -16.92
N GLY A 49 6.09 23.58 -16.25
CA GLY A 49 5.91 23.36 -14.82
C GLY A 49 6.26 21.93 -14.38
N PRO A 50 5.81 21.51 -13.18
CA PRO A 50 5.99 20.14 -12.69
C PRO A 50 5.11 19.14 -13.46
N LEU A 51 5.56 17.89 -13.59
CA LEU A 51 4.77 16.79 -14.13
C LEU A 51 3.64 16.41 -13.16
N ALA A 52 2.56 15.83 -13.68
CA ALA A 52 1.43 15.39 -12.85
C ALA A 52 1.73 14.02 -12.21
N THR A 53 2.43 13.13 -12.93
CA THR A 53 2.61 11.74 -12.52
C THR A 53 4.06 11.35 -12.30
N LEU A 54 4.27 10.40 -11.38
CA LEU A 54 5.56 9.76 -11.15
C LEU A 54 6.07 8.99 -12.38
N VAL A 55 5.16 8.41 -13.16
CA VAL A 55 5.48 7.68 -14.39
C VAL A 55 6.07 8.63 -15.43
N ALA A 56 5.42 9.79 -15.66
CA ALA A 56 5.94 10.79 -16.59
C ALA A 56 7.31 11.32 -16.14
N ALA A 57 7.52 11.53 -14.84
CA ALA A 57 8.81 11.98 -14.31
C ALA A 57 9.92 10.94 -14.47
N ARG A 58 9.62 9.66 -14.23
CA ARG A 58 10.53 8.55 -14.52
C ARG A 58 10.89 8.54 -16.01
N ASP A 59 9.90 8.63 -16.89
CA ASP A 59 10.12 8.58 -18.34
C ASP A 59 10.91 9.79 -18.85
N ALA A 60 10.70 10.97 -18.25
CA ALA A 60 11.52 12.16 -18.50
C ALA A 60 12.97 11.96 -18.02
N ALA A 61 13.17 11.40 -16.83
CA ALA A 61 14.50 11.08 -16.31
C ALA A 61 15.23 10.03 -17.15
N ARG A 62 14.52 9.06 -17.73
CA ARG A 62 15.09 8.05 -18.63
C ARG A 62 15.65 8.67 -19.91
N LYS A 63 15.05 9.74 -20.44
CA LYS A 63 15.56 10.47 -21.61
C LYS A 63 16.92 11.15 -21.37
N VAL A 64 17.26 11.40 -20.11
CA VAL A 64 18.56 11.96 -19.71
C VAL A 64 19.68 10.89 -19.70
N GLY A 65 19.33 9.62 -19.57
CA GLY A 65 20.29 8.50 -19.47
C GLY A 65 20.79 8.25 -18.05
N ALA A 66 21.22 7.01 -17.79
CA ALA A 66 21.55 6.50 -16.44
C ALA A 66 23.00 6.73 -15.99
N ASP A 67 23.83 7.29 -16.85
CA ASP A 67 25.26 7.50 -16.59
C ASP A 67 25.52 8.64 -15.59
N GLN A 68 24.52 9.47 -15.31
CA GLN A 68 24.62 10.61 -14.40
C GLN A 68 23.52 10.62 -13.34
N PRO A 69 23.77 11.21 -12.15
CA PRO A 69 22.77 11.41 -11.13
C PRO A 69 21.56 12.20 -11.63
N ARG A 70 20.36 11.72 -11.30
CA ARG A 70 19.07 12.33 -11.63
C ARG A 70 18.19 12.34 -10.40
N ARG A 71 17.24 13.27 -10.35
CA ARG A 71 16.37 13.46 -9.19
C ARG A 71 14.93 13.65 -9.62
N ILE A 72 14.00 13.02 -8.91
CA ILE A 72 12.57 13.31 -8.94
C ILE A 72 12.19 13.87 -7.57
N ALA A 73 11.75 15.12 -7.55
CA ALA A 73 11.29 15.83 -6.35
C ALA A 73 9.76 15.93 -6.37
N ILE A 74 9.12 15.27 -5.42
CA ILE A 74 7.66 15.15 -5.37
C ILE A 74 7.11 16.20 -4.40
N ARG A 75 6.29 17.13 -4.90
CA ARG A 75 5.61 18.13 -4.08
C ARG A 75 4.56 17.47 -3.18
N GLY A 76 4.22 18.13 -2.09
CA GLY A 76 3.27 17.65 -1.11
C GLY A 76 1.90 17.42 -1.72
N GLY A 77 1.28 16.31 -1.35
CA GLY A 77 -0.02 15.92 -1.87
C GLY A 77 -0.26 14.43 -1.89
N GLU A 78 -1.41 14.08 -2.45
CA GLU A 78 -1.90 12.72 -2.62
C GLU A 78 -1.78 12.32 -4.08
N TYR A 79 -1.15 11.17 -4.33
CA TYR A 79 -0.95 10.63 -5.68
C TYR A 79 -1.57 9.25 -5.76
N PHE A 80 -2.48 9.06 -6.70
CA PHE A 80 -3.16 7.78 -6.94
C PHE A 80 -2.49 7.08 -8.11
N LEU A 81 -1.97 5.88 -7.87
CA LEU A 81 -1.26 5.09 -8.85
C LEU A 81 -2.19 3.99 -9.38
N ASP A 82 -2.59 4.11 -10.64
CA ASP A 82 -3.38 3.08 -11.33
C ASP A 82 -2.53 1.84 -11.66
N GLU A 83 -1.21 2.00 -11.74
CA GLU A 83 -0.24 0.93 -11.98
C GLU A 83 1.02 1.11 -11.10
N PRO A 84 1.76 0.03 -10.82
CA PRO A 84 3.03 0.13 -10.11
C PRO A 84 4.03 1.04 -10.83
N LEU A 85 4.75 1.86 -10.08
CA LEU A 85 5.93 2.56 -10.61
C LEU A 85 7.06 1.55 -10.83
N ALA A 86 7.12 0.98 -12.03
CA ALA A 86 8.18 0.05 -12.41
C ALA A 86 9.52 0.78 -12.56
N LEU A 87 10.55 0.27 -11.88
CA LEU A 87 11.93 0.75 -11.97
C LEU A 87 12.83 -0.37 -12.52
N GLY A 88 13.65 -0.04 -13.51
CA GLY A 88 14.56 -0.95 -14.21
C GLY A 88 16.00 -0.43 -14.25
N PRO A 89 16.92 -1.12 -14.96
CA PRO A 89 18.31 -0.69 -15.10
C PRO A 89 18.48 0.76 -15.60
N GLU A 90 17.57 1.25 -16.45
CA GLU A 90 17.52 2.61 -16.98
C GLU A 90 17.29 3.71 -15.91
N ASP A 91 16.84 3.31 -14.72
CA ASP A 91 16.60 4.18 -13.57
C ASP A 91 17.79 4.17 -12.58
N SER A 92 18.92 3.54 -12.93
CA SER A 92 20.15 3.58 -12.12
C SER A 92 20.60 5.03 -11.87
N ASN A 93 21.06 5.37 -10.66
CA ASN A 93 21.40 6.76 -10.28
C ASN A 93 20.20 7.73 -10.26
N LEU A 94 18.96 7.25 -10.14
CA LEU A 94 17.77 8.06 -9.92
C LEU A 94 17.43 8.13 -8.43
N THR A 95 17.38 9.34 -7.86
CA THR A 95 16.81 9.59 -6.53
C THR A 95 15.36 10.01 -6.68
N ILE A 96 14.46 9.40 -5.92
CA ILE A 96 13.05 9.79 -5.83
C ILE A 96 12.78 10.17 -4.37
N GLU A 97 12.37 11.41 -4.14
CA GLU A 97 12.14 11.93 -2.79
C GLU A 97 11.05 12.98 -2.74
N ALA A 98 10.49 13.19 -1.55
CA ALA A 98 9.65 14.36 -1.30
C ALA A 98 10.48 15.63 -1.47
N ALA A 99 9.89 16.63 -2.13
CA ALA A 99 10.47 17.95 -2.23
C ALA A 99 10.58 18.59 -0.85
N THR A 100 11.59 19.43 -0.67
CA THR A 100 11.72 20.30 0.49
C THR A 100 11.13 21.65 0.13
N ASP A 101 10.27 22.18 1.00
CA ASP A 101 9.75 23.54 0.87
C ASP A 101 10.72 24.50 1.61
N PRO A 102 11.46 25.37 0.90
CA PRO A 102 12.36 26.32 1.55
C PRO A 102 11.65 27.28 2.51
N VAL A 103 10.37 27.57 2.29
CA VAL A 103 9.58 28.52 3.08
C VAL A 103 9.10 27.90 4.40
N LYS A 104 8.82 26.59 4.42
CA LYS A 104 8.50 25.87 5.67
C LYS A 104 9.73 25.48 6.49
N ALA A 105 10.92 25.48 5.90
CA ALA A 105 12.17 25.19 6.59
C ALA A 105 12.50 26.19 7.70
N GLU A 106 12.04 27.44 7.61
CA GLU A 106 12.21 28.45 8.67
C GLU A 106 11.12 28.40 9.77
N LEU A 107 10.00 27.71 9.57
CA LEU A 107 8.84 27.76 10.47
C LEU A 107 8.72 26.58 11.46
N LEU A 108 9.63 25.59 11.40
CA LEU A 108 9.61 24.41 12.24
C LEU A 108 10.93 24.24 13.04
N ASP A 109 11.29 25.24 13.85
CA ASP A 109 12.21 25.05 14.99
C ASP A 109 11.43 24.69 16.29
N VAL A 110 10.31 23.97 16.17
CA VAL A 110 9.48 23.61 17.33
C VAL A 110 8.84 22.23 17.18
N SER A 111 9.63 21.19 16.90
CA SER A 111 9.30 19.84 17.40
C SER A 111 10.44 18.86 17.14
N GLY A 112 11.38 18.75 18.09
CA GLY A 112 11.96 17.50 18.61
C GLY A 112 12.30 16.30 17.70
N ALA A 113 12.36 16.43 16.38
CA ALA A 113 12.77 15.38 15.47
C ALA A 113 14.30 15.30 15.50
N ARG A 114 14.83 14.21 16.07
CA ARG A 114 16.25 13.91 16.03
C ARG A 114 16.70 13.76 14.58
N GLY A 115 17.48 14.74 14.11
CA GLY A 115 18.15 14.73 12.80
C GLY A 115 17.76 15.96 11.99
N GLY A 116 18.67 16.94 11.89
CA GLY A 116 18.45 18.24 11.25
C GLY A 116 18.32 18.19 9.72
N ALA A 117 17.32 17.46 9.22
CA ALA A 117 16.85 17.57 7.85
C ALA A 117 15.78 18.67 7.78
N ALA A 118 15.85 19.50 6.74
CA ALA A 118 14.80 20.48 6.45
C ALA A 118 13.43 19.76 6.33
N PRO A 119 12.32 20.39 6.76
CA PRO A 119 10.99 19.79 6.68
C PRO A 119 10.65 19.49 5.23
N THR A 120 10.50 18.20 4.93
CA THR A 120 10.01 17.70 3.65
C THR A 120 8.50 17.87 3.56
N GLU A 121 8.00 18.07 2.34
CA GLU A 121 6.56 18.10 2.11
C GLU A 121 5.94 16.71 2.36
N LEU A 122 4.70 16.65 2.86
CA LEU A 122 4.01 15.38 3.07
C LEU A 122 3.51 14.84 1.73
N VAL A 123 4.11 13.73 1.28
CA VAL A 123 3.77 13.02 0.05
C VAL A 123 3.16 11.68 0.40
N THR A 124 1.96 11.40 -0.12
CA THR A 124 1.30 10.09 0.06
C THR A 124 1.04 9.45 -1.30
N LEU A 125 1.52 8.23 -1.48
CA LEU A 125 1.26 7.42 -2.68
C LEU A 125 0.20 6.37 -2.34
N TYR A 126 -0.93 6.43 -3.02
CA TYR A 126 -2.03 5.48 -2.90
C TYR A 126 -2.01 4.50 -4.07
N GLY A 127 -2.01 3.20 -3.77
CA GLY A 127 -2.31 2.14 -4.76
C GLY A 127 -3.81 1.79 -4.82
N GLY A 128 -4.67 2.67 -4.32
CA GLY A 128 -6.12 2.52 -4.34
C GLY A 128 -6.77 3.67 -5.11
N GLN A 129 -8.09 3.68 -5.18
CA GLN A 129 -8.84 4.71 -5.88
C GLN A 129 -9.71 5.55 -4.92
N PRO A 130 -9.88 6.86 -5.16
CA PRO A 130 -10.80 7.68 -4.38
C PRO A 130 -12.25 7.18 -4.55
N VAL A 131 -12.92 6.91 -3.44
CA VAL A 131 -14.37 6.67 -3.45
C VAL A 131 -15.07 8.02 -3.28
N THR A 132 -15.84 8.43 -4.29
CA THR A 132 -16.56 9.71 -4.32
C THR A 132 -18.08 9.49 -4.34
N GLY A 133 -18.87 10.56 -4.29
CA GLY A 133 -20.34 10.46 -4.39
C GLY A 133 -21.04 9.97 -3.12
N TRP A 134 -20.41 10.12 -1.95
CA TRP A 134 -21.01 9.76 -0.67
C TRP A 134 -22.29 10.54 -0.39
N LYS A 135 -23.34 9.84 0.03
CA LYS A 135 -24.63 10.39 0.46
C LYS A 135 -25.04 9.85 1.84
N PRO A 136 -25.80 10.61 2.64
CA PRO A 136 -26.40 10.08 3.85
C PRO A 136 -27.30 8.88 3.56
N ASP A 137 -27.25 7.87 4.44
CA ASP A 137 -28.07 6.66 4.41
C ASP A 137 -28.69 6.44 5.79
N GLY A 138 -29.91 6.95 5.97
CA GLY A 138 -30.54 7.08 7.29
C GLY A 138 -29.80 8.05 8.21
N ASP A 139 -29.95 7.86 9.52
CA ASP A 139 -29.43 8.80 10.53
C ASP A 139 -27.95 8.56 10.89
N GLN A 140 -27.40 7.38 10.56
CA GLN A 140 -26.11 6.93 11.08
C GLN A 140 -25.09 6.56 10.00
N PHE A 141 -25.53 6.21 8.80
CA PHE A 141 -24.65 5.70 7.75
C PHE A 141 -24.46 6.68 6.61
N TRP A 142 -23.38 6.45 5.89
CA TRP A 142 -23.10 7.06 4.60
C TRP A 142 -22.85 5.94 3.61
N SER A 143 -23.33 6.12 2.38
CA SER A 143 -23.14 5.16 1.30
C SER A 143 -22.65 5.86 0.04
N ALA A 144 -21.87 5.13 -0.76
CA ALA A 144 -21.48 5.51 -2.10
C ALA A 144 -21.83 4.34 -3.02
N GLU A 145 -22.42 4.64 -4.18
CA GLU A 145 -22.73 3.62 -5.18
C GLU A 145 -21.48 3.28 -5.97
N LEU A 146 -21.13 1.99 -6.00
CA LEU A 146 -19.97 1.46 -6.71
C LEU A 146 -20.42 0.36 -7.69
N PRO A 147 -20.84 0.71 -8.92
CA PRO A 147 -21.35 -0.25 -9.90
C PRO A 147 -20.34 -1.36 -10.23
N GLU A 148 -19.05 -1.06 -10.28
CA GLU A 148 -17.97 -2.02 -10.56
C GLU A 148 -17.84 -3.07 -9.45
N VAL A 149 -18.09 -2.68 -8.20
CA VAL A 149 -18.14 -3.61 -7.06
C VAL A 149 -19.38 -4.48 -7.14
N ALA A 150 -20.54 -3.88 -7.45
CA ALA A 150 -21.77 -4.65 -7.64
C ALA A 150 -21.68 -5.64 -8.82
N ALA A 151 -20.93 -5.29 -9.86
CA ALA A 151 -20.65 -6.14 -11.01
C ALA A 151 -19.55 -7.18 -10.77
N GLY A 152 -18.80 -7.09 -9.66
CA GLY A 152 -17.70 -7.99 -9.32
C GLY A 152 -16.42 -7.77 -10.13
N THR A 153 -16.28 -6.65 -10.82
CA THR A 153 -15.05 -6.28 -11.55
C THR A 153 -14.04 -5.53 -10.69
N TRP A 154 -14.46 -5.09 -9.51
CA TRP A 154 -13.62 -4.45 -8.50
C TRP A 154 -14.01 -4.96 -7.10
N ASP A 155 -13.01 -5.21 -6.25
CA ASP A 155 -13.20 -5.58 -4.84
C ASP A 155 -12.08 -4.94 -3.99
N PHE A 156 -12.36 -4.69 -2.72
CA PHE A 156 -11.40 -4.12 -1.78
C PHE A 156 -11.70 -4.56 -0.35
N ARG A 157 -10.64 -4.72 0.45
CA ARG A 157 -10.72 -5.11 1.88
C ARG A 157 -10.35 -3.99 2.85
N MET A 158 -9.94 -2.84 2.33
CA MET A 158 -9.49 -1.69 3.10
C MET A 158 -10.17 -0.42 2.60
N LEU A 159 -10.59 0.42 3.54
CA LEU A 159 -11.09 1.77 3.27
C LEU A 159 -10.26 2.73 4.12
N VAL A 160 -9.80 3.84 3.54
CA VAL A 160 -9.10 4.91 4.28
C VAL A 160 -9.99 6.13 4.32
N VAL A 161 -10.24 6.65 5.52
CA VAL A 161 -11.05 7.85 5.75
C VAL A 161 -10.19 8.85 6.53
N ASN A 162 -9.92 10.02 5.94
CA ASN A 162 -9.07 11.07 6.53
C ASN A 162 -7.73 10.53 7.05
N GLY A 163 -7.04 9.76 6.21
CA GLY A 163 -5.72 9.18 6.52
C GLY A 163 -5.74 8.03 7.54
N ARG A 164 -6.91 7.49 7.91
CA ARG A 164 -7.04 6.38 8.86
C ARG A 164 -7.76 5.19 8.24
N PHE A 165 -7.24 3.99 8.45
CA PHE A 165 -7.93 2.77 8.05
C PHE A 165 -9.25 2.62 8.82
N GLY A 166 -10.33 2.48 8.06
CA GLY A 166 -11.64 2.11 8.58
C GLY A 166 -11.62 0.67 9.09
N LYS A 167 -12.41 0.41 10.14
CA LYS A 167 -12.63 -0.95 10.63
C LYS A 167 -13.56 -1.67 9.66
N ARG A 168 -13.12 -2.77 9.07
CA ARG A 168 -14.01 -3.64 8.28
C ARG A 168 -15.08 -4.22 9.21
N ALA A 169 -16.34 -4.12 8.79
CA ALA A 169 -17.45 -4.69 9.53
C ALA A 169 -17.25 -6.21 9.68
N ARG A 170 -17.45 -6.73 10.89
CA ARG A 170 -17.30 -8.14 11.21
C ARG A 170 -18.35 -8.59 12.22
N LEU A 171 -18.60 -9.88 12.23
CA LEU A 171 -19.43 -10.55 13.22
C LEU A 171 -18.68 -11.81 13.73
N PRO A 172 -18.58 -12.03 15.05
CA PRO A 172 -18.99 -11.13 16.12
C PRO A 172 -18.13 -9.87 16.16
N ALA A 173 -18.66 -8.80 16.76
CA ALA A 173 -17.94 -7.53 16.92
C ALA A 173 -16.64 -7.72 17.71
N GLU A 174 -16.65 -8.63 18.70
CA GLU A 174 -15.50 -9.03 19.50
C GLU A 174 -15.47 -10.56 19.63
N GLY A 175 -14.27 -11.13 19.79
CA GLY A 175 -14.09 -12.57 19.93
C GLY A 175 -14.33 -13.34 18.62
N TYR A 176 -14.82 -14.58 18.74
CA TYR A 176 -15.02 -15.50 17.63
C TYR A 176 -16.17 -16.46 17.94
N PHE A 177 -16.77 -17.01 16.90
CA PHE A 177 -17.69 -18.15 17.02
C PHE A 177 -16.91 -19.47 17.01
N THR A 178 -17.57 -20.53 17.50
CA THR A 178 -17.05 -21.90 17.41
C THR A 178 -17.83 -22.67 16.35
N HIS A 179 -17.19 -23.62 15.68
CA HIS A 179 -17.85 -24.48 14.68
C HIS A 179 -17.79 -25.95 15.13
N ARG A 180 -18.58 -26.83 14.50
CA ARG A 180 -18.70 -28.25 14.85
C ARG A 180 -17.84 -29.18 13.99
N THR A 181 -17.24 -28.67 12.91
CA THR A 181 -16.36 -29.45 12.05
C THR A 181 -15.18 -30.02 12.83
N GLU A 182 -14.89 -31.30 12.62
CA GLU A 182 -13.67 -31.94 13.09
C GLU A 182 -12.85 -32.44 11.90
N PHE A 183 -11.53 -32.25 11.96
CA PHE A 183 -10.60 -32.83 10.99
C PHE A 183 -9.51 -33.62 11.70
N ASN A 184 -9.79 -34.91 11.92
CA ASN A 184 -8.97 -35.81 12.71
C ASN A 184 -7.89 -36.52 11.87
N VAL A 185 -7.14 -35.75 11.07
CA VAL A 185 -5.95 -36.26 10.35
C VAL A 185 -4.70 -35.67 11.00
N PRO A 186 -3.70 -36.49 11.39
CA PRO A 186 -2.48 -35.99 12.00
C PRO A 186 -1.68 -35.05 11.09
N TRP A 187 -1.16 -33.96 11.67
CA TRP A 187 -0.16 -33.10 11.05
C TRP A 187 1.24 -33.71 11.25
N MET A 188 1.92 -34.05 10.15
CA MET A 188 3.22 -34.73 10.14
C MET A 188 4.42 -33.77 10.12
N SER A 189 4.20 -32.47 10.34
CA SER A 189 5.13 -31.34 10.15
C SER A 189 5.24 -30.81 8.71
N THR A 190 5.67 -29.55 8.59
CA THR A 190 5.93 -28.88 7.30
C THR A 190 6.99 -29.63 6.47
N THR A 191 8.05 -30.12 7.11
CA THR A 191 9.10 -30.89 6.43
C THR A 191 8.66 -32.34 6.13
N GLY A 192 7.70 -32.86 6.90
CA GLY A 192 7.06 -34.16 6.67
C GLY A 192 5.98 -34.17 5.60
N GLY A 193 5.84 -33.10 4.81
CA GLY A 193 4.83 -33.00 3.75
C GLY A 193 3.43 -32.59 4.22
N GLY A 194 3.30 -32.13 5.46
CA GLY A 194 2.04 -31.62 6.02
C GLY A 194 1.15 -32.73 6.58
N TRP A 195 -0.08 -32.85 6.11
CA TRP A 195 -1.06 -33.82 6.63
C TRP A 195 -0.71 -35.26 6.27
N GLN A 196 -1.02 -36.22 7.17
CA GLN A 196 -0.81 -37.66 6.93
C GLN A 196 -1.46 -38.16 5.62
N ARG A 197 -2.58 -37.54 5.23
CA ARG A 197 -3.13 -37.64 3.89
C ARG A 197 -3.51 -36.26 3.39
N LYS A 198 -3.52 -36.08 2.07
CA LYS A 198 -4.04 -34.86 1.45
C LYS A 198 -5.51 -34.66 1.87
N PRO A 199 -5.89 -33.47 2.35
CA PRO A 199 -7.30 -33.13 2.54
C PRO A 199 -8.06 -33.18 1.21
N THR A 200 -9.32 -33.60 1.26
CA THR A 200 -10.20 -33.56 0.08
C THR A 200 -10.66 -32.14 -0.20
N GLU A 201 -11.19 -31.91 -1.40
CA GLU A 201 -11.79 -30.62 -1.74
C GLU A 201 -12.99 -30.29 -0.83
N ASP A 202 -13.84 -31.27 -0.56
CA ASP A 202 -14.98 -31.09 0.36
C ASP A 202 -14.51 -30.71 1.78
N GLU A 203 -13.42 -31.31 2.28
CA GLU A 203 -12.85 -30.96 3.59
C GLU A 203 -12.26 -29.54 3.64
N LEU A 204 -11.76 -29.04 2.52
CA LEU A 204 -11.22 -27.69 2.40
C LEU A 204 -12.29 -26.63 2.11
N THR A 205 -13.50 -27.05 1.74
CA THR A 205 -14.57 -26.14 1.28
C THR A 205 -15.85 -26.24 2.10
N THR A 206 -15.88 -27.03 3.17
CA THR A 206 -17.09 -27.27 3.96
C THR A 206 -16.82 -27.07 5.45
N MET A 207 -17.73 -26.35 6.13
CA MET A 207 -17.71 -26.21 7.59
C MET A 207 -19.12 -26.44 8.14
N GLN A 208 -19.24 -27.20 9.22
CA GLN A 208 -20.46 -27.32 9.99
C GLN A 208 -20.52 -26.23 11.06
N TYR A 209 -21.47 -25.31 10.94
CA TYR A 209 -21.61 -24.16 11.83
C TYR A 209 -22.64 -24.43 12.94
N ARG A 210 -22.76 -23.51 13.90
CA ARG A 210 -23.77 -23.57 14.96
C ARG A 210 -24.97 -22.71 14.57
N ALA A 211 -26.17 -23.28 14.58
CA ALA A 211 -27.38 -22.58 14.08
C ALA A 211 -27.74 -21.31 14.87
N GLU A 212 -27.25 -21.17 16.11
CA GLU A 212 -27.39 -19.96 16.91
C GLU A 212 -26.52 -18.78 16.41
N ASP A 213 -25.45 -19.06 15.67
CA ASP A 213 -24.45 -18.03 15.29
C ASP A 213 -24.70 -17.46 13.89
N LEU A 214 -25.20 -18.28 12.95
CA LEU A 214 -25.45 -17.89 11.56
C LEU A 214 -26.86 -18.31 11.10
N GLY A 215 -27.50 -17.50 10.26
CA GLY A 215 -28.83 -17.78 9.77
C GLY A 215 -29.16 -17.17 8.40
N PRO A 216 -30.41 -17.35 7.92
CA PRO A 216 -30.83 -16.91 6.58
C PRO A 216 -30.78 -15.38 6.34
N TRP A 217 -30.55 -14.61 7.40
CA TRP A 217 -30.37 -13.15 7.34
C TRP A 217 -28.99 -12.74 6.79
N LEU A 218 -28.04 -13.67 6.68
CA LEU A 218 -26.70 -13.38 6.19
C LEU A 218 -26.71 -13.20 4.67
N ASP A 219 -26.35 -12.01 4.19
CA ASP A 219 -26.07 -11.81 2.76
C ASP A 219 -24.73 -12.47 2.41
N LEU A 220 -24.75 -13.38 1.44
CA LEU A 220 -23.59 -14.19 1.05
C LEU A 220 -22.75 -13.53 -0.05
N LYS A 221 -23.27 -12.53 -0.78
CA LYS A 221 -22.66 -12.04 -2.03
C LYS A 221 -21.22 -11.55 -1.89
N ASN A 222 -20.90 -10.89 -0.78
CA ASN A 222 -19.55 -10.46 -0.43
C ASN A 222 -19.18 -10.87 1.02
N ALA A 223 -19.76 -11.98 1.48
CA ALA A 223 -19.44 -12.53 2.78
C ALA A 223 -18.09 -13.25 2.74
N GLU A 224 -17.29 -12.99 3.76
CA GLU A 224 -16.00 -13.63 3.98
C GLU A 224 -15.96 -14.21 5.39
N ILE A 225 -15.37 -15.39 5.52
CA ILE A 225 -15.17 -16.08 6.80
C ILE A 225 -13.67 -16.22 7.01
N THR A 226 -13.22 -15.77 8.18
CA THR A 226 -11.90 -16.08 8.71
C THR A 226 -12.01 -17.32 9.59
N VAL A 227 -11.41 -18.42 9.16
CA VAL A 227 -11.28 -19.67 9.93
C VAL A 227 -9.91 -19.71 10.56
N TYR A 228 -9.85 -19.73 11.89
CA TYR A 228 -8.59 -19.79 12.64
C TYR A 228 -8.05 -21.22 12.73
N HIS A 229 -6.74 -21.36 12.51
CA HIS A 229 -5.98 -22.61 12.46
C HIS A 229 -4.75 -22.53 13.36
N MET A 230 -4.95 -22.47 14.68
CA MET A 230 -3.87 -22.22 15.66
C MET A 230 -3.06 -20.94 15.38
N TRP A 231 -2.01 -21.07 14.58
CA TRP A 231 -1.03 -20.05 14.21
C TRP A 231 -1.26 -19.48 12.81
N ASP A 232 -2.25 -19.99 12.08
CA ASP A 232 -2.61 -19.57 10.72
C ASP A 232 -4.11 -19.27 10.64
N GLU A 233 -4.56 -18.66 9.54
CA GLU A 233 -5.97 -18.45 9.25
C GLU A 233 -6.27 -18.66 7.77
N SER A 234 -7.48 -19.14 7.47
CA SER A 234 -8.00 -19.17 6.11
C SER A 234 -9.08 -18.11 5.98
N VAL A 235 -8.92 -17.26 4.98
CA VAL A 235 -9.90 -16.25 4.60
C VAL A 235 -10.61 -16.76 3.34
N VAL A 236 -11.90 -17.07 3.47
CA VAL A 236 -12.67 -17.74 2.42
C VAL A 236 -13.98 -17.01 2.14
N GLY A 237 -14.38 -16.95 0.86
CA GLY A 237 -15.71 -16.45 0.51
C GLY A 237 -16.80 -17.50 0.78
N VAL A 238 -18.06 -17.07 0.83
CA VAL A 238 -19.20 -17.97 1.08
C VAL A 238 -19.96 -18.26 -0.21
N LYS A 239 -20.07 -19.54 -0.56
CA LYS A 239 -20.83 -20.01 -1.74
C LYS A 239 -22.28 -20.31 -1.39
N SER A 240 -22.52 -20.98 -0.28
CA SER A 240 -23.88 -21.30 0.18
C SER A 240 -23.93 -21.56 1.68
N LEU A 241 -25.07 -21.28 2.29
CA LEU A 241 -25.39 -21.64 3.66
C LEU A 241 -26.68 -22.48 3.64
N ASP A 242 -26.63 -23.68 4.21
CA ASP A 242 -27.78 -24.60 4.32
C ASP A 242 -28.23 -24.71 5.79
N PRO A 243 -29.35 -24.07 6.17
CA PRO A 243 -29.87 -24.12 7.53
C PRO A 243 -30.34 -25.51 7.98
N ALA A 244 -30.75 -26.38 7.05
CA ALA A 244 -31.27 -27.70 7.39
C ALA A 244 -30.14 -28.65 7.82
N THR A 245 -28.99 -28.57 7.16
CA THR A 245 -27.82 -29.40 7.46
C THR A 245 -26.77 -28.69 8.32
N GLN A 246 -26.93 -27.39 8.55
CA GLN A 246 -25.98 -26.53 9.27
C GLN A 246 -24.61 -26.50 8.58
N ILE A 247 -24.62 -26.55 7.25
CA ILE A 247 -23.42 -26.56 6.43
C ILE A 247 -23.24 -25.20 5.76
N ILE A 248 -22.05 -24.64 5.89
CA ILE A 248 -21.57 -23.57 5.02
C ILE A 248 -20.56 -24.14 4.03
N ARG A 249 -20.73 -23.78 2.76
CA ARG A 249 -19.78 -24.11 1.69
C ARG A 249 -19.04 -22.85 1.28
N PHE A 250 -17.73 -22.96 1.19
CA PHE A 250 -16.84 -21.89 0.78
C PHE A 250 -16.80 -21.77 -0.75
N SER A 251 -16.51 -20.56 -1.26
CA SER A 251 -16.30 -20.33 -2.69
C SER A 251 -14.89 -20.70 -3.16
N ASN A 252 -13.93 -20.77 -2.23
CA ASN A 252 -12.56 -21.17 -2.45
C ASN A 252 -12.09 -22.10 -1.31
N PRO A 253 -11.13 -23.01 -1.57
CA PRO A 253 -10.58 -23.86 -0.51
C PRO A 253 -9.84 -23.01 0.53
N GLY A 254 -9.96 -23.40 1.81
CA GLY A 254 -9.07 -22.92 2.87
C GLY A 254 -7.65 -23.47 2.71
N GLY A 255 -6.68 -22.85 3.39
CA GLY A 255 -5.32 -23.39 3.50
C GLY A 255 -5.28 -24.70 4.30
N HIS A 256 -6.19 -24.84 5.26
CA HIS A 256 -6.41 -26.05 6.05
C HIS A 256 -7.90 -26.34 6.23
N PRO A 257 -8.31 -27.61 6.43
CA PRO A 257 -9.68 -27.95 6.76
C PRO A 257 -10.14 -27.26 8.06
N PRO A 258 -11.38 -26.78 8.16
CA PRO A 258 -11.94 -26.36 9.44
C PRO A 258 -11.86 -27.49 10.48
N GLY A 259 -11.50 -27.16 11.72
CA GLY A 259 -11.31 -28.16 12.79
C GLY A 259 -9.99 -28.92 12.71
N ALA A 260 -9.08 -28.49 11.83
CA ALA A 260 -7.73 -28.99 11.77
C ALA A 260 -6.94 -28.69 13.05
N PHE A 261 -5.82 -29.41 13.21
CA PHE A 261 -4.84 -29.25 14.29
C PHE A 261 -5.32 -29.62 15.70
N GLY A 262 -6.58 -30.05 15.86
CA GLY A 262 -7.06 -30.61 17.14
C GLY A 262 -7.20 -29.58 18.26
N VAL A 263 -7.32 -28.28 17.92
CA VAL A 263 -7.73 -27.27 18.90
C VAL A 263 -9.24 -27.41 19.10
N ARG A 264 -9.63 -27.66 20.36
CA ARG A 264 -11.02 -27.69 20.81
C ARG A 264 -11.33 -26.42 21.57
#